data_AF-A0A2A2EI96-F1
#
_entry.id   AF-A0A2A2EI96-F1
#
_cell.length_a   1.000
_cell.length_b   1.000
_cell.length_c   1.000
_cell.angle_alpha   90.00
_cell.angle_beta   90.00
_cell.angle_gamma   90.00
#
_symmetry.space_group_name_H-M   'P 1'
#
loop_
_entity.id
_entity.type
_entity.pdbx_description
1 polymer ?
#
loop_
_entity_poly.entity_id
_entity_poly.type
_entity_poly.pdbx_seq_one_letter_code
_entity_poly.pdbx_strand_id
1 'polypeptide(L)'
;MKTFESLFEELSAKAAAKTPGSLTVQELEKGTHFIGKKIVEEAGETWIAAEYEGAERTAEEMSQLIYHLQVMMIDRGLTLDDIYKNL
;
A
#
# COMPACT_ATOMS: atom_id res chain seq x y z
N MET A 1 -2.27 16.78 4.49
CA MET A 1 -2.70 15.44 4.93
C MET A 1 -3.12 14.67 3.69
N LYS A 2 -2.59 13.47 3.46
CA LYS A 2 -3.02 12.64 2.31
C LYS A 2 -4.28 11.87 2.69
N THR A 3 -5.28 11.85 1.81
CA THR A 3 -6.41 10.92 1.88
C THR A 3 -6.05 9.60 1.17
N PHE A 4 -6.88 8.58 1.36
CA PHE A 4 -6.72 7.29 0.67
C PHE A 4 -6.71 7.47 -0.86
N GLU A 5 -7.61 8.31 -1.38
CA GLU A 5 -7.73 8.64 -2.80
C GLU A 5 -6.50 9.38 -3.31
N SER A 6 -6.07 10.43 -2.61
CA SER A 6 -4.90 11.23 -3.04
C SER A 6 -3.61 10.42 -3.02
N LEU A 7 -3.49 9.43 -2.11
CA LEU A 7 -2.38 8.48 -2.13
C LEU A 7 -2.46 7.61 -3.39
N PHE A 8 -3.62 7.01 -3.68
CA PHE A 8 -3.78 6.13 -4.82
C PHE A 8 -3.50 6.83 -6.15
N GLU A 9 -3.96 8.07 -6.29
CA GLU A 9 -3.64 8.94 -7.43
C GLU A 9 -2.14 9.19 -7.56
N GLU A 10 -1.45 9.52 -6.46
CA GLU A 10 0.00 9.74 -6.45
C GLU A 10 0.78 8.48 -6.83
N LEU A 11 0.43 7.33 -6.26
CA LEU A 11 1.10 6.05 -6.57
C LEU A 11 0.90 5.66 -8.03
N SER A 12 -0.33 5.82 -8.54
CA SER A 12 -0.68 5.55 -9.93
C SER A 12 0.10 6.47 -10.89
N ALA A 13 0.22 7.76 -10.56
CA ALA A 13 0.99 8.71 -11.36
C ALA A 13 2.48 8.35 -11.41
N LYS A 14 3.08 7.97 -10.26
CA LYS A 14 4.49 7.52 -10.20
C LYS A 14 4.72 6.25 -11.01
N ALA A 15 3.80 5.28 -10.91
CA ALA A 15 3.85 4.03 -11.66
C ALA A 15 3.78 4.29 -13.17
N ALA A 16 2.81 5.10 -13.61
CA ALA A 16 2.65 5.46 -15.03
C ALA A 16 3.88 6.20 -15.58
N ALA A 17 4.43 7.13 -14.81
CA ALA A 17 5.61 7.90 -15.21
C ALA A 17 6.94 7.13 -15.06
N LYS A 18 6.92 5.91 -14.48
CA LYS A 18 8.11 5.15 -14.09
C LYS A 18 9.13 6.01 -13.35
N THR A 19 8.64 6.80 -12.38
CA THR A 19 9.46 7.81 -11.68
C THR A 19 10.72 7.18 -11.07
N PRO A 20 11.93 7.60 -11.49
CA PRO A 20 13.18 7.05 -10.96
C PRO A 20 13.28 7.20 -9.44
N GLY A 21 13.74 6.16 -8.76
CA GLY A 21 13.89 6.16 -7.30
C GLY A 21 12.59 5.98 -6.51
N SER A 22 11.43 5.88 -7.17
CA SER A 22 10.17 5.57 -6.49
C SER A 22 10.17 4.14 -5.96
N LEU A 23 9.87 3.97 -4.67
CA LEU A 23 9.64 2.65 -4.07
C LEU A 23 8.50 1.91 -4.78
N THR A 24 7.41 2.61 -5.11
CA THR A 24 6.27 2.04 -5.85
C THR A 24 6.70 1.40 -7.16
N VAL A 25 7.53 2.09 -7.95
CA VAL A 25 8.05 1.55 -9.21
C VAL A 25 8.91 0.32 -8.97
N GLN A 26 9.81 0.37 -7.97
CA GLN A 26 10.66 -0.77 -7.63
C GLN A 26 9.86 -2.01 -7.17
N GLU A 27 8.78 -1.80 -6.43
CA GLU A 27 7.91 -2.91 -5.99
C GLU A 27 7.14 -3.53 -7.15
N LEU A 28 6.59 -2.69 -8.04
CA LEU A 28 5.94 -3.15 -9.27
C LEU A 28 6.89 -3.94 -10.16
N GLU A 29 8.16 -3.53 -10.27
CA GLU A 29 9.20 -4.27 -10.99
C GLU A 29 9.51 -5.63 -10.36
N LYS A 30 9.40 -5.76 -9.03
CA LYS A 30 9.55 -7.04 -8.32
C LYS A 30 8.31 -7.94 -8.41
N GLY A 31 7.17 -7.35 -8.78
CA GLY A 31 5.93 -8.05 -9.11
C GLY A 31 5.11 -8.55 -7.92
N THR A 32 3.96 -9.15 -8.24
CA THR A 32 2.90 -9.56 -7.32
C THR A 32 3.39 -10.32 -6.08
N HIS A 33 4.33 -11.27 -6.24
CA HIS A 33 4.82 -12.08 -5.11
C HIS A 33 5.55 -11.25 -4.06
N PHE A 34 6.34 -10.26 -4.50
CA PHE A 34 7.04 -9.37 -3.58
C PHE A 34 6.06 -8.49 -2.82
N ILE A 35 5.11 -7.86 -3.55
CA ILE A 35 4.10 -6.99 -2.96
C ILE A 35 3.23 -7.76 -1.97
N GLY A 36 2.82 -8.99 -2.32
CA GLY A 36 2.03 -9.86 -1.45
C GLY A 36 2.74 -10.22 -0.15
N LYS A 37 4.06 -10.46 -0.19
CA LYS A 37 4.86 -10.67 1.03
C LYS A 37 4.84 -9.44 1.93
N LYS A 38 5.02 -8.24 1.36
CA LYS A 38 4.95 -6.99 2.13
C LYS A 38 3.59 -6.79 2.77
N ILE A 39 2.48 -7.06 2.07
CA ILE A 39 1.14 -7.00 2.68
C ILE A 39 1.02 -7.93 3.90
N VAL A 40 1.53 -9.17 3.80
CA VAL A 40 1.47 -10.13 4.92
C VAL A 40 2.37 -9.68 6.09
N GLU A 41 3.54 -9.13 5.78
CA GLU A 41 4.46 -8.56 6.77
C GLU A 41 3.80 -7.42 7.54
N GLU A 42 3.29 -6.40 6.85
CA GLU A 42 2.63 -5.24 7.48
C GLU A 42 1.35 -5.61 8.23
N ALA A 43 0.62 -6.64 7.79
CA ALA A 43 -0.54 -7.15 8.53
C ALA A 43 -0.12 -7.77 9.87
N GLY A 44 1.02 -8.47 9.90
CA GLY A 44 1.62 -8.98 11.13
C GLY A 44 2.10 -7.86 12.04
N GLU A 45 2.81 -6.88 11.49
CA GLU A 45 3.32 -5.71 12.24
C GLU A 45 2.17 -4.87 12.78
N THR A 46 1.11 -4.64 12.00
CA THR A 46 -0.11 -3.96 12.46
C THR A 46 -0.73 -4.65 13.67
N TRP A 47 -0.81 -5.99 13.66
CA TRP A 47 -1.33 -6.74 14.80
C TRP A 47 -0.43 -6.59 16.03
N ILE A 48 0.88 -6.75 15.86
CA ILE A 48 1.86 -6.60 16.95
C ILE A 48 1.79 -5.20 17.56
N ALA A 49 1.78 -4.16 16.72
CA ALA A 49 1.74 -2.78 17.18
C ALA A 49 0.44 -2.47 17.93
N ALA A 50 -0.69 -2.99 17.46
CA ALA A 50 -2.00 -2.82 18.11
C ALA A 50 -2.06 -3.46 19.50
N GLU A 51 -1.41 -4.61 19.69
CA GLU A 51 -1.37 -5.32 20.97
C GLU A 51 -0.34 -4.74 21.94
N TYR A 52 0.82 -4.29 21.43
CA TYR A 52 2.01 -4.08 22.28
C TYR A 52 2.68 -2.71 22.19
N GLU A 53 2.39 -1.89 21.17
CA GLU A 53 3.20 -0.69 20.87
C GLU A 53 2.40 0.62 20.86
N GLY A 54 1.07 0.54 20.92
CA GLY A 54 0.18 1.68 21.13
C GLY A 54 -0.23 2.40 19.84
N ALA A 55 -1.05 3.44 20.01
CA ALA A 55 -1.81 4.03 18.91
C ALA A 55 -0.96 4.68 17.81
N GLU A 56 0.16 5.33 18.17
CA GLU A 56 1.04 5.97 17.20
C GLU A 56 1.69 4.94 16.27
N ARG A 57 2.31 3.90 16.85
CA ARG A 57 2.97 2.85 16.07
C ARG A 57 1.96 2.02 15.27
N THR A 58 0.79 1.75 15.84
CA THR A 58 -0.30 1.07 15.11
C THR A 58 -0.72 1.85 13.86
N ALA A 59 -0.86 3.18 13.99
CA ALA A 59 -1.22 4.03 12.86
C ALA A 59 -0.13 4.05 11.78
N GLU A 60 1.14 3.98 12.18
CA GLU A 60 2.28 3.85 11.26
C GLU A 60 2.20 2.55 10.45
N GLU A 61 2.05 1.39 11.09
CA GLU A 61 1.96 0.10 10.37
C GLU A 61 0.72 0.00 9.49
N MET A 62 -0.42 0.51 9.95
CA MET A 62 -1.62 0.58 9.11
C MET A 62 -1.39 1.46 7.87
N SER A 63 -0.59 2.53 7.99
CA SER A 63 -0.25 3.38 6.85
C SER A 63 0.62 2.65 5.82
N GLN A 64 1.57 1.82 6.27
CA GLN A 64 2.40 0.98 5.41
C GLN A 64 1.56 -0.11 4.73
N LEU A 65 0.66 -0.75 5.49
CA LEU A 65 -0.28 -1.74 4.96
C LEU A 65 -1.17 -1.14 3.86
N ILE A 66 -1.75 0.04 4.10
CA ILE A 66 -2.55 0.77 3.10
C ILE A 66 -1.72 1.07 1.85
N TYR A 67 -0.47 1.50 2.02
CA TYR A 67 0.43 1.77 0.90
C TYR A 67 0.63 0.51 0.04
N HIS A 68 1.05 -0.62 0.63
CA HIS A 68 1.31 -1.85 -0.14
C HIS A 68 0.03 -2.44 -0.74
N LEU A 69 -1.12 -2.28 -0.08
CA LEU A 69 -2.42 -2.66 -0.65
C LEU A 69 -2.72 -1.86 -1.92
N GLN A 70 -2.50 -0.55 -1.91
CA GLN A 70 -2.68 0.29 -3.11
C GLN A 70 -1.65 -0.01 -4.21
N VAL A 71 -0.41 -0.39 -3.87
CA VAL A 71 0.57 -0.87 -4.85
C VAL A 71 0.09 -2.18 -5.51
N MET A 72 -0.49 -3.11 -4.74
CA MET A 72 -1.10 -4.33 -5.28
C MET A 72 -2.30 -4.04 -6.19
N MET A 73 -3.12 -3.04 -5.84
CA MET A 73 -4.20 -2.59 -6.73
C MET A 73 -3.65 -2.15 -8.08
N ILE A 74 -2.57 -1.36 -8.10
CA ILE A 74 -1.91 -0.91 -9.34
C ILE A 74 -1.32 -2.10 -10.13
N ASP A 75 -0.62 -3.01 -9.46
CA ASP A 75 -0.09 -4.25 -10.08
C ASP A 75 -1.19 -5.07 -10.76
N ARG A 76 -2.40 -5.05 -10.16
CA ARG A 76 -3.55 -5.82 -10.63
C ARG A 76 -4.51 -5.06 -11.52
N GLY A 77 -4.25 -3.79 -11.80
CA GLY A 77 -5.11 -2.94 -12.62
C GLY A 77 -6.49 -2.69 -12.00
N LEU A 78 -6.58 -2.69 -10.67
CA LEU A 78 -7.80 -2.42 -9.92
C LEU A 78 -7.93 -0.92 -9.65
N THR A 79 -9.16 -0.41 -9.75
CA THR A 79 -9.51 0.96 -9.36
C THR A 79 -10.00 1.02 -7.91
N LEU A 80 -10.12 2.22 -7.35
CA LEU A 80 -10.78 2.41 -6.05
C LEU A 80 -12.24 1.95 -6.10
N ASP A 81 -12.95 2.24 -7.19
CA ASP A 81 -14.34 1.80 -7.40
C ASP A 81 -14.49 0.27 -7.35
N ASP A 82 -13.50 -0.46 -7.85
CA ASP A 82 -13.47 -1.93 -7.77
C ASP A 82 -13.41 -2.45 -6.33
N ILE A 83 -12.81 -1.69 -5.41
CA ILE A 83 -12.77 -2.04 -3.99
C ILE A 83 -14.02 -1.53 -3.29
N TYR A 84 -14.35 -0.25 -3.47
CA TYR A 84 -15.43 0.45 -2.78
C TYR A 84 -16.80 -0.16 -3.04
N LYS A 85 -17.03 -0.81 -4.19
CA LYS A 85 -18.27 -1.57 -4.44
C LYS A 85 -18.51 -2.76 -3.49
N ASN A 86 -17.51 -3.16 -2.70
CA ASN A 86 -17.60 -4.27 -1.74
C ASN A 86 -17.56 -3.81 -0.27
N LEU A 87 -17.56 -2.50 -0.01
CA LEU A 87 -17.62 -1.93 1.34
C LEU A 87 -19.07 -1.57 1.71
#